data_AF-A0AAV7AA29-F1
#
_entry.id   AF-A0AAV7AA29-F1
#
_cell.length_a   1.000
_cell.length_b   1.000
_cell.length_c   1.000
_cell.angle_alpha   90.00
_cell.angle_beta   90.00
_cell.angle_gamma   90.00
#
_symmetry.space_group_name_H-M   'P 1'
#
loop_
_entity.id
_entity.type
_entity.pdbx_description
1 polymer ?
#
loop_
_entity_poly.entity_id
_entity_poly.type
_entity_poly.pdbx_seq_one_letter_code
_entity_poly.pdbx_strand_id
1 'polypeptide(L)'
;MIGRSRVRLSWSTHYVGDLRAVNNGLLDTYQLKSLDGLLEGDLSDLAIIRDDSGKLYVTHKHYLQKNLNSTSNHSMKSATMLLQDDIDNFAAREPYDRVIRCLGWKFDFSIYDKSVRLKPASGLKSKYPFLKPNYEAKYSQGLFVIGTASHAIDFRKSAGGFIHGFRYTARTVHRLMENRYHHIPWPSTHYPISQLPNVLLRRINEASGLYQMFEILVDVILLGLDSTTFEYLEEVPVGTIPTLAENTGRKIYNTGVFILIMEYGKNFSGPEKDVFHYNRAIGEAKAAWRSNFLHPVIYYYRQLPSEQQMDFRPHGWPLPRPDYIHHVVEDFLTHWTGPNSHILPLRRFLENCLQKDLRAFYSDHCFVFSLTHQTLPIFCQQVYLQNQGLKRKR
;
A
#
# COMPACT_ATOMS: atom_id res chain seq x y z
N MET A 1 -5.09 -19.42 -24.29
CA MET A 1 -5.53 -18.56 -23.17
C MET A 1 -6.20 -17.32 -23.72
N ILE A 2 -7.29 -16.85 -23.09
CA ILE A 2 -7.95 -15.59 -23.46
C ILE A 2 -8.01 -14.69 -22.22
N GLY A 3 -7.44 -13.49 -22.32
CA GLY A 3 -7.41 -12.49 -21.25
C GLY A 3 -8.39 -11.35 -21.52
N ARG A 4 -9.12 -10.90 -20.48
CA ARG A 4 -10.03 -9.73 -20.55
C ARG A 4 -9.36 -8.37 -20.79
N SER A 5 -8.05 -8.36 -20.67
CA SER A 5 -7.18 -7.20 -20.73
C SER A 5 -5.77 -7.72 -20.94
N ARG A 6 -4.84 -6.82 -21.28
CA ARG A 6 -3.42 -7.14 -21.32
C ARG A 6 -2.98 -7.92 -20.07
N VAL A 7 -2.22 -8.99 -20.27
CA VAL A 7 -1.62 -9.78 -19.20
C VAL A 7 -0.68 -8.88 -18.40
N ARG A 8 -0.96 -8.78 -17.10
CA ARG A 8 -0.15 -8.04 -16.13
C ARG A 8 0.78 -9.01 -15.44
N LEU A 9 2.05 -8.66 -15.35
CA LEU A 9 3.10 -9.50 -14.78
C LEU A 9 3.41 -9.00 -13.37
N SER A 10 3.37 -9.89 -12.38
CA SER A 10 3.46 -9.52 -10.96
C SER A 10 4.76 -8.79 -10.61
N TRP A 11 5.86 -9.10 -11.30
CA TRP A 11 7.14 -8.42 -11.09
C TRP A 11 7.17 -7.01 -11.68
N SER A 12 6.40 -6.75 -12.74
CA SER A 12 6.31 -5.43 -13.37
C SER A 12 5.36 -4.51 -12.59
N THR A 13 4.26 -5.05 -12.07
CA THR A 13 3.26 -4.28 -11.31
C THR A 13 3.50 -4.22 -9.81
N HIS A 14 4.45 -5.01 -9.28
CA HIS A 14 4.60 -5.33 -7.85
C HIS A 14 3.32 -5.78 -7.14
N TYR A 15 2.37 -6.34 -7.89
CA TYR A 15 1.12 -6.81 -7.35
C TYR A 15 1.04 -8.34 -7.46
N VAL A 16 1.07 -9.00 -6.31
CA VAL A 16 1.08 -10.48 -6.20
C VAL A 16 -0.15 -11.14 -6.86
N GLY A 17 -1.25 -10.40 -7.03
CA GLY A 17 -2.46 -10.89 -7.68
C GLY A 17 -2.44 -10.84 -9.21
N ASP A 18 -1.38 -10.31 -9.83
CA ASP A 18 -1.13 -10.41 -11.26
C ASP A 18 -0.35 -11.70 -11.61
N LEU A 19 -0.10 -11.99 -12.89
CA LEU A 19 0.50 -13.26 -13.33
C LEU A 19 1.92 -13.43 -12.77
N ARG A 20 2.12 -14.49 -11.98
CA ARG A 20 3.40 -14.84 -11.36
C ARG A 20 4.33 -15.51 -12.37
N ALA A 21 5.64 -15.29 -12.22
CA ALA A 21 6.67 -15.91 -13.07
C ALA A 21 6.59 -17.45 -13.09
N VAL A 22 6.31 -18.09 -11.94
CA VAL A 22 6.16 -19.55 -11.87
C VAL A 22 5.01 -20.10 -12.74
N ASN A 23 4.07 -19.25 -13.16
CA ASN A 23 2.89 -19.63 -13.94
C ASN A 23 2.89 -19.03 -15.35
N ASN A 24 3.98 -18.38 -15.78
CA ASN A 24 4.01 -17.63 -17.04
C ASN A 24 4.65 -18.39 -18.21
N GLY A 25 5.03 -19.67 -18.04
CA GLY A 25 5.73 -20.45 -19.07
C GLY A 25 4.98 -20.49 -20.41
N LEU A 26 3.64 -20.45 -20.36
CA LEU A 26 2.77 -20.33 -21.54
C LEU A 26 3.05 -19.06 -22.37
N LEU A 27 3.51 -17.98 -21.75
CA LEU A 27 3.87 -16.76 -22.48
C LEU A 27 5.15 -16.96 -23.31
N ASP A 28 6.10 -17.73 -22.79
CA ASP A 28 7.35 -18.03 -23.49
C ASP A 28 7.09 -18.92 -24.69
N THR A 29 6.35 -20.02 -24.50
CA THR A 29 5.92 -20.91 -25.59
C THR A 29 5.04 -20.20 -26.61
N TYR A 30 4.13 -19.31 -26.19
CA TYR A 30 3.35 -18.48 -27.10
C TYR A 30 4.23 -17.56 -27.97
N GLN A 31 5.22 -16.90 -27.37
CA GLN A 31 6.11 -15.98 -28.09
C GLN A 31 7.09 -16.72 -29.00
N LEU A 32 7.59 -17.88 -28.56
CA LEU A 32 8.48 -18.75 -29.34
C LEU A 32 7.73 -19.65 -30.33
N LYS A 33 6.40 -19.47 -30.47
CA LYS A 33 5.53 -20.22 -31.41
C LYS A 33 5.53 -21.73 -31.19
N SER A 34 5.59 -22.14 -29.93
CA SER A 34 5.57 -23.52 -29.45
C SER A 34 4.18 -23.93 -28.95
N LEU A 35 3.21 -24.02 -29.88
CA LEU A 35 1.84 -24.58 -29.71
C LEU A 35 0.87 -23.85 -28.76
N ASP A 36 1.33 -22.91 -27.94
CA ASP A 36 0.46 -22.10 -27.09
C ASP A 36 -0.06 -20.83 -27.78
N GLY A 37 -1.26 -20.40 -27.40
CA GLY A 37 -1.91 -19.20 -27.92
C GLY A 37 -2.38 -18.27 -26.80
N LEU A 38 -2.14 -16.96 -26.95
CA LEU A 38 -2.71 -15.92 -26.12
C LEU A 38 -3.52 -14.94 -26.97
N LEU A 39 -4.77 -14.72 -26.59
CA LEU A 39 -5.64 -13.68 -27.13
C LEU A 39 -6.03 -12.72 -26.01
N GLU A 40 -6.03 -11.43 -26.29
CA GLU A 40 -6.40 -10.39 -25.33
C GLU A 40 -7.51 -9.52 -25.93
N GLY A 41 -8.55 -9.22 -25.16
CA GLY A 41 -9.68 -8.42 -25.60
C GLY A 41 -10.79 -8.39 -24.54
N ASP A 42 -11.77 -7.50 -24.66
CA ASP A 42 -12.86 -7.48 -23.69
C ASP A 42 -13.70 -8.76 -23.79
N LEU A 43 -13.82 -9.48 -22.67
CA LEU A 43 -14.63 -10.69 -22.60
C LEU A 43 -16.13 -10.37 -22.76
N SER A 44 -16.56 -9.13 -22.56
CA SER A 44 -17.94 -8.71 -22.85
C SER A 44 -18.31 -8.93 -24.31
N ASP A 45 -17.32 -8.95 -25.19
CA ASP A 45 -17.54 -9.00 -26.64
C ASP A 45 -17.46 -10.42 -27.18
N LEU A 46 -17.01 -11.37 -26.35
CA LEU A 46 -16.90 -12.78 -26.72
C LEU A 46 -18.11 -13.58 -26.24
N ALA A 47 -18.44 -14.61 -27.02
CA ALA A 47 -19.44 -15.62 -26.71
C ALA A 47 -18.84 -17.01 -26.85
N ILE A 48 -19.32 -17.93 -26.02
CA ILE A 48 -19.04 -19.35 -26.15
C ILE A 48 -20.32 -20.01 -26.59
N ILE A 49 -20.21 -20.82 -27.63
CA ILE A 49 -21.32 -21.52 -28.26
C ILE A 49 -20.94 -22.98 -28.42
N ARG A 50 -21.95 -23.83 -28.46
CA ARG A 50 -21.79 -25.27 -28.60
C ARG A 50 -22.42 -25.70 -29.92
N ASP A 51 -21.70 -26.50 -30.69
CA ASP A 51 -22.23 -27.10 -31.91
C ASP A 51 -23.01 -28.39 -31.61
N ASP A 52 -23.58 -28.99 -32.66
CA ASP A 52 -24.36 -30.24 -32.57
C ASP A 52 -23.49 -31.44 -32.15
N SER A 53 -22.16 -31.36 -32.34
CA SER A 53 -21.20 -32.37 -31.92
C SER A 53 -20.76 -32.24 -30.45
N GLY A 54 -21.17 -31.16 -29.78
CA GLY A 54 -20.83 -30.87 -28.38
C GLY A 54 -19.50 -30.13 -28.17
N LYS A 55 -18.80 -29.77 -29.25
CA LYS A 55 -17.59 -28.93 -29.25
C LYS A 55 -17.94 -27.47 -28.97
N LEU A 56 -16.98 -26.73 -28.42
CA LEU A 56 -17.15 -25.34 -27.99
C LEU A 56 -16.37 -24.39 -28.90
N TYR A 57 -17.04 -23.39 -29.46
CA TYR A 57 -16.38 -22.33 -30.22
C TYR A 57 -16.38 -21.02 -29.44
N VAL A 58 -15.29 -20.26 -29.57
CA VAL A 58 -15.21 -18.89 -29.06
C VAL A 58 -15.42 -17.96 -30.24
N THR A 59 -16.43 -17.10 -30.17
CA THR A 59 -16.78 -16.15 -31.24
C THR A 59 -17.04 -14.76 -30.68
N HIS A 60 -17.11 -13.75 -31.56
CA HIS A 60 -17.49 -12.39 -31.15
C HIS A 60 -19.02 -12.22 -31.23
N LYS A 61 -19.63 -11.61 -30.20
CA LYS A 61 -21.09 -11.45 -30.08
C LYS A 61 -21.73 -10.73 -31.26
N HIS A 62 -21.02 -9.79 -31.87
CA HIS A 62 -21.46 -9.09 -33.10
C HIS A 62 -21.91 -10.06 -34.20
N TYR A 63 -21.21 -11.19 -34.35
CA TYR A 63 -21.53 -12.18 -35.38
C TYR A 63 -22.79 -12.98 -35.03
N LEU A 64 -23.06 -13.23 -33.76
CA LEU A 64 -24.32 -13.86 -33.33
C LEU A 64 -25.52 -12.95 -33.63
N GLN A 65 -25.37 -11.64 -33.43
CA GLN A 65 -26.44 -10.67 -33.67
C GLN A 65 -26.77 -10.49 -35.15
N LYS A 66 -25.76 -10.52 -36.04
CA LYS A 66 -25.99 -10.48 -37.50
C LYS A 66 -26.79 -11.67 -37.99
N ASN A 67 -26.49 -12.90 -37.52
CA ASN A 67 -27.25 -14.09 -37.88
C ASN A 67 -28.73 -14.02 -37.48
N LEU A 68 -29.05 -13.39 -36.34
CA LEU A 68 -30.44 -13.18 -35.90
C LEU A 68 -31.20 -12.17 -36.78
N ASN A 69 -30.53 -11.12 -37.25
CA ASN A 69 -31.15 -10.11 -38.12
C ASN A 69 -31.30 -10.59 -39.58
N SER A 70 -30.45 -11.52 -40.03
CA SER A 70 -30.49 -12.07 -41.39
C SER A 70 -31.45 -13.26 -41.57
N THR A 71 -32.02 -13.81 -40.49
CA THR A 71 -32.89 -15.01 -40.53
C THR A 71 -34.38 -14.72 -40.73
N SER A 72 -34.76 -13.51 -41.13
CA SER A 72 -36.18 -13.15 -41.35
C SER A 72 -36.81 -13.73 -42.63
N ASN A 73 -36.15 -14.60 -43.40
CA ASN A 73 -36.74 -15.07 -44.68
C ASN A 73 -36.40 -16.47 -45.21
N HIS A 74 -35.79 -17.41 -44.48
CA HIS A 74 -35.75 -18.81 -44.95
C HIS A 74 -35.68 -19.84 -43.83
N SER A 75 -36.42 -20.93 -44.05
CA SER A 75 -36.57 -22.15 -43.25
C SER A 75 -35.36 -22.52 -42.39
N MET A 76 -35.62 -22.63 -41.09
CA MET A 76 -34.72 -23.03 -40.02
C MET A 76 -34.21 -24.47 -40.22
N LYS A 77 -33.18 -24.64 -41.05
CA LYS A 77 -32.38 -25.87 -41.07
C LYS A 77 -31.26 -25.73 -40.04
N SER A 78 -31.27 -26.66 -39.10
CA SER A 78 -30.20 -26.95 -38.14
C SER A 78 -28.87 -27.06 -38.87
N ALA A 79 -28.07 -26.00 -38.82
CA ALA A 79 -26.64 -26.05 -39.06
C ALA A 79 -26.06 -24.74 -38.54
N THR A 80 -25.31 -24.88 -37.46
CA THR A 80 -24.53 -23.89 -36.74
C THR A 80 -23.41 -23.33 -37.64
N MET A 81 -23.74 -22.73 -38.79
CA MET A 81 -22.79 -21.93 -39.58
C MET A 81 -22.59 -20.61 -38.85
N LEU A 82 -21.51 -20.56 -38.09
CA LEU A 82 -21.07 -19.32 -37.50
C LEU A 82 -20.46 -18.49 -38.62
N LEU A 83 -20.82 -17.21 -38.69
CA LEU A 83 -20.18 -16.19 -39.53
C LEU A 83 -18.64 -16.12 -39.41
N GLN A 84 -18.03 -16.92 -38.52
CA GLN A 84 -16.60 -17.21 -38.47
C GLN A 84 -16.05 -17.80 -39.78
N ASP A 85 -16.89 -18.49 -40.57
CA ASP A 85 -16.46 -19.10 -41.85
C ASP A 85 -16.08 -18.05 -42.92
N ASP A 86 -16.46 -16.77 -42.75
CA ASP A 86 -16.09 -15.68 -43.67
C ASP A 86 -14.75 -15.00 -43.32
N ILE A 87 -14.19 -15.24 -42.13
CA ILE A 87 -12.88 -14.68 -41.71
C ILE A 87 -11.90 -15.84 -41.53
N ASP A 88 -11.26 -16.21 -42.63
CA ASP A 88 -10.29 -17.31 -42.73
C ASP A 88 -9.14 -17.23 -41.69
N ASN A 89 -8.75 -16.02 -41.29
CA ASN A 89 -7.66 -15.78 -40.34
C ASN A 89 -8.11 -15.45 -38.90
N PHE A 90 -9.32 -15.85 -38.49
CA PHE A 90 -9.74 -15.66 -37.11
C PHE A 90 -8.93 -16.55 -36.14
N ALA A 91 -8.42 -15.96 -35.05
CA ALA A 91 -7.47 -16.62 -34.15
C ALA A 91 -8.05 -17.80 -33.34
N ALA A 92 -9.36 -17.81 -33.08
CA ALA A 92 -10.05 -18.88 -32.34
C ALA A 92 -11.09 -19.62 -33.21
N ARG A 93 -10.74 -19.84 -34.49
CA ARG A 93 -11.60 -20.53 -35.49
C ARG A 93 -11.79 -22.03 -35.21
N GLU A 94 -10.82 -22.67 -34.57
CA GLU A 94 -10.88 -24.09 -34.22
C GLU A 94 -11.74 -24.33 -32.97
N PRO A 95 -12.48 -25.45 -32.90
CA PRO A 95 -13.25 -25.83 -31.72
C PRO A 95 -12.38 -26.27 -30.54
N TYR A 96 -12.95 -26.16 -29.34
CA TYR A 96 -12.37 -26.62 -28.08
C TYR A 96 -13.23 -27.71 -27.43
N ASP A 97 -12.60 -28.68 -26.76
CA ASP A 97 -13.28 -29.70 -25.96
C ASP A 97 -13.78 -29.19 -24.61
N ARG A 98 -13.07 -28.22 -24.03
CA ARG A 98 -13.28 -27.70 -22.68
C ARG A 98 -12.96 -26.21 -22.64
N VAL A 99 -13.73 -25.47 -21.84
CA VAL A 99 -13.43 -24.09 -21.48
C VAL A 99 -13.39 -23.96 -19.95
N ILE A 100 -12.29 -23.44 -19.42
CA ILE A 100 -12.07 -23.26 -17.98
C ILE A 100 -12.09 -21.76 -17.66
N ARG A 101 -13.01 -21.34 -16.78
CA ARG A 101 -13.19 -19.92 -16.43
C ARG A 101 -12.35 -19.54 -15.20
N CYS A 102 -11.20 -18.93 -15.44
CA CYS A 102 -10.30 -18.43 -14.39
C CYS A 102 -10.42 -16.91 -14.19
N LEU A 103 -11.65 -16.37 -14.12
CA LEU A 103 -11.92 -14.92 -14.11
C LEU A 103 -11.81 -14.26 -12.72
N GLY A 104 -11.43 -15.04 -11.71
CA GLY A 104 -11.34 -14.62 -10.32
C GLY A 104 -12.68 -14.58 -9.60
N TRP A 105 -12.67 -13.94 -8.43
CA TRP A 105 -13.78 -13.95 -7.47
C TRP A 105 -14.32 -12.54 -7.21
N LYS A 106 -15.61 -12.47 -6.85
CA LYS A 106 -16.27 -11.28 -6.31
C LYS A 106 -16.81 -11.61 -4.92
N PHE A 107 -16.87 -10.62 -4.05
CA PHE A 107 -17.50 -10.77 -2.74
C PHE A 107 -18.99 -11.10 -2.92
N ASP A 108 -19.47 -12.10 -2.20
CA ASP A 108 -20.88 -12.49 -2.22
C ASP A 108 -21.67 -11.67 -1.19
N PHE A 109 -22.51 -10.76 -1.69
CA PHE A 109 -23.37 -9.93 -0.85
C PHE A 109 -24.71 -10.59 -0.53
N SER A 110 -25.05 -11.71 -1.19
CA SER A 110 -26.38 -12.35 -1.08
C SER A 110 -26.64 -13.00 0.28
N ILE A 111 -25.58 -13.31 1.02
CA ILE A 111 -25.66 -13.90 2.36
C ILE A 111 -26.11 -12.90 3.43
N TYR A 112 -26.11 -11.59 3.12
CA TYR A 112 -26.50 -10.53 4.05
C TYR A 112 -27.91 -10.06 3.77
N ASP A 113 -28.69 -9.84 4.84
CA ASP A 113 -29.99 -9.17 4.71
C ASP A 113 -29.82 -7.73 4.18
N LYS A 114 -30.81 -7.24 3.44
CA LYS A 114 -30.77 -5.90 2.83
C LYS A 114 -30.64 -4.79 3.89
N SER A 115 -31.13 -5.01 5.12
CA SER A 115 -31.00 -4.08 6.25
C SER A 115 -29.56 -3.85 6.70
N VAL A 116 -28.64 -4.80 6.44
CA VAL A 116 -27.21 -4.65 6.76
C VAL A 116 -26.58 -3.53 5.93
N ARG A 117 -27.09 -3.24 4.73
CA ARG A 117 -26.60 -2.17 3.82
C ARG A 117 -25.13 -2.27 3.42
N LEU A 118 -24.54 -3.47 3.45
CA LEU A 118 -23.20 -3.73 2.90
C LEU A 118 -23.26 -3.68 1.37
N LYS A 119 -22.53 -2.72 0.77
CA LYS A 119 -22.56 -2.47 -0.68
C LYS A 119 -21.20 -2.67 -1.33
N PRO A 120 -21.14 -3.01 -2.62
CA PRO A 120 -19.88 -3.03 -3.37
C PRO A 120 -19.30 -1.62 -3.48
N ALA A 121 -17.97 -1.54 -3.60
CA ALA A 121 -17.29 -0.31 -3.99
C ALA A 121 -17.55 0.03 -5.47
N SER A 122 -16.99 1.14 -5.97
CA SER A 122 -17.16 1.57 -7.36
C SER A 122 -15.98 1.16 -8.27
N GLY A 123 -16.21 1.22 -9.58
CA GLY A 123 -15.18 1.01 -10.61
C GLY A 123 -14.46 -0.34 -10.50
N LEU A 124 -13.13 -0.32 -10.60
CA LEU A 124 -12.28 -1.51 -10.53
C LEU A 124 -12.34 -2.26 -9.18
N LYS A 125 -12.82 -1.59 -8.12
CA LYS A 125 -12.96 -2.14 -6.76
C LYS A 125 -14.35 -2.74 -6.51
N SER A 126 -15.26 -2.70 -7.48
CA SER A 126 -16.64 -3.21 -7.37
C SER A 126 -16.77 -4.68 -6.96
N LYS A 127 -15.70 -5.47 -7.07
CA LYS A 127 -15.66 -6.84 -6.56
C LYS A 127 -15.50 -6.95 -5.03
N TYR A 128 -15.23 -5.85 -4.34
CA TYR A 128 -15.07 -5.79 -2.88
C TYR A 128 -16.14 -4.92 -2.21
N PRO A 129 -16.37 -5.09 -0.89
CA PRO A 129 -17.21 -4.18 -0.13
C PRO A 129 -16.67 -2.74 -0.10
N PHE A 130 -17.56 -1.76 0.05
CA PHE A 130 -17.18 -0.35 0.20
C PHE A 130 -16.87 -0.03 1.66
N LEU A 131 -15.58 0.20 1.94
CA LEU A 131 -15.05 0.42 3.29
C LEU A 131 -14.56 1.86 3.48
N LYS A 132 -14.62 2.33 4.73
CA LYS A 132 -13.91 3.51 5.22
C LYS A 132 -12.42 3.18 5.45
N PRO A 133 -11.55 4.19 5.63
CA PRO A 133 -10.13 3.96 5.90
C PRO A 133 -9.82 3.15 7.17
N ASN A 134 -10.74 3.12 8.14
CA ASN A 134 -10.66 2.31 9.36
C ASN A 134 -11.26 0.90 9.19
N TYR A 135 -11.46 0.44 7.95
CA TYR A 135 -12.02 -0.88 7.59
C TYR A 135 -13.48 -1.13 8.01
N GLU A 136 -14.18 -0.11 8.52
CA GLU A 136 -15.63 -0.16 8.74
C GLU A 136 -16.38 -0.04 7.41
N ALA A 137 -17.48 -0.78 7.25
CA ALA A 137 -18.38 -0.64 6.11
C ALA A 137 -18.94 0.79 6.02
N LYS A 138 -18.94 1.38 4.82
CA LYS A 138 -19.29 2.79 4.63
C LYS A 138 -20.70 3.15 5.10
N TYR A 139 -21.66 2.23 4.94
CA TYR A 139 -23.09 2.46 5.22
C TYR A 139 -23.66 1.62 6.37
N SER A 140 -22.79 0.89 7.08
CA SER A 140 -23.19 -0.07 8.12
C SER A 140 -22.30 0.15 9.34
N GLN A 141 -22.79 0.94 10.29
CA GLN A 141 -22.03 1.29 11.48
C GLN A 141 -21.78 0.05 12.34
N GLY A 142 -20.55 -0.11 12.82
CA GLY A 142 -20.12 -1.24 13.65
C GLY A 142 -19.80 -2.52 12.88
N LEU A 143 -19.99 -2.56 11.56
CA LEU A 143 -19.60 -3.69 10.72
C LEU A 143 -18.20 -3.46 10.14
N PHE A 144 -17.23 -4.27 10.56
CA PHE A 144 -15.85 -4.23 10.05
C PHE A 144 -15.59 -5.40 9.11
N VAL A 145 -14.76 -5.18 8.09
CA VAL A 145 -14.37 -6.22 7.12
C VAL A 145 -12.88 -6.46 7.18
N ILE A 146 -12.48 -7.70 7.47
CA ILE A 146 -11.09 -8.16 7.57
C ILE A 146 -10.78 -9.27 6.57
N GLY A 147 -9.51 -9.69 6.48
CA GLY A 147 -9.06 -10.72 5.56
C GLY A 147 -9.00 -10.23 4.10
N THR A 148 -9.12 -11.14 3.14
CA THR A 148 -8.99 -10.84 1.70
C THR A 148 -10.01 -9.81 1.20
N ALA A 149 -11.18 -9.70 1.84
CA ALA A 149 -12.21 -8.71 1.50
C ALA A 149 -11.81 -7.28 1.91
N SER A 150 -10.95 -7.13 2.92
CA SER A 150 -10.42 -5.83 3.36
C SER A 150 -9.48 -5.18 2.34
N HIS A 151 -9.01 -5.97 1.37
CA HIS A 151 -8.24 -5.52 0.21
C HIS A 151 -8.98 -4.50 -0.65
N ALA A 152 -10.26 -4.21 -0.37
CA ALA A 152 -10.97 -3.04 -0.89
C ALA A 152 -10.16 -1.74 -0.73
N ILE A 153 -9.43 -1.59 0.38
CA ILE A 153 -8.66 -0.38 0.68
C ILE A 153 -7.44 -0.28 -0.23
N ASP A 154 -6.68 -1.35 -0.37
CA ASP A 154 -5.35 -1.38 -0.99
C ASP A 154 -5.25 -2.24 -2.25
N PHE A 155 -6.39 -2.54 -2.89
CA PHE A 155 -6.43 -3.30 -4.13
C PHE A 155 -5.48 -2.74 -5.19
N ARG A 156 -4.60 -3.61 -5.70
CA ARG A 156 -3.54 -3.28 -6.67
C ARG A 156 -2.52 -2.24 -6.18
N LYS A 157 -2.45 -2.03 -4.87
CA LYS A 157 -1.52 -1.10 -4.24
C LYS A 157 -0.58 -1.83 -3.28
N SER A 158 -1.12 -2.56 -2.30
CA SER A 158 -0.32 -3.21 -1.24
C SER A 158 -0.74 -4.67 -1.02
N ALA A 159 -0.32 -5.27 0.09
CA ALA A 159 -0.43 -6.69 0.36
C ALA A 159 -1.69 -7.16 1.12
N GLY A 160 -2.66 -6.29 1.38
CA GLY A 160 -3.89 -6.57 2.15
C GLY A 160 -4.80 -7.66 1.57
N GLY A 161 -4.54 -8.10 0.34
CA GLY A 161 -5.20 -9.26 -0.27
C GLY A 161 -4.60 -10.62 0.08
N PHE A 162 -3.48 -10.66 0.82
CA PHE A 162 -2.70 -11.87 1.07
C PHE A 162 -2.38 -12.02 2.56
N ILE A 163 -2.12 -13.26 3.01
CA ILE A 163 -1.92 -13.58 4.45
C ILE A 163 -0.86 -12.68 5.09
N HIS A 164 0.25 -12.44 4.38
CA HIS A 164 1.33 -11.62 4.90
C HIS A 164 0.96 -10.14 5.07
N GLY A 165 -0.08 -9.63 4.39
CA GLY A 165 -0.59 -8.27 4.57
C GLY A 165 -1.81 -8.20 5.51
N PHE A 166 -2.88 -8.95 5.24
CA PHE A 166 -4.12 -8.81 6.02
C PHE A 166 -4.00 -9.23 7.49
N ARG A 167 -2.96 -9.98 7.87
CA ARG A 167 -2.67 -10.25 9.29
C ARG A 167 -2.40 -8.95 10.08
N TYR A 168 -1.82 -7.94 9.42
CA TYR A 168 -1.59 -6.62 10.00
C TYR A 168 -2.88 -5.81 10.01
N THR A 169 -3.69 -5.86 8.94
CA THR A 169 -4.99 -5.17 8.93
C THR A 169 -5.95 -5.75 9.98
N ALA A 170 -5.92 -7.06 10.23
CA ALA A 170 -6.66 -7.69 11.32
C ALA A 170 -6.23 -7.14 12.70
N ARG A 171 -4.92 -7.02 12.96
CA ARG A 171 -4.38 -6.41 14.17
C ARG A 171 -4.78 -4.94 14.32
N THR A 172 -4.72 -4.19 13.24
CA THR A 172 -5.13 -2.79 13.17
C THR A 172 -6.62 -2.63 13.50
N VAL A 173 -7.51 -3.44 12.90
CA VAL A 173 -8.95 -3.41 13.18
C VAL A 173 -9.24 -3.82 14.62
N HIS A 174 -8.52 -4.80 15.17
CA HIS A 174 -8.63 -5.14 16.58
C HIS A 174 -8.36 -3.93 17.49
N ARG A 175 -7.24 -3.22 17.28
CA ARG A 175 -6.89 -2.01 18.06
C ARG A 175 -7.90 -0.86 17.88
N LEU A 176 -8.45 -0.68 16.68
CA LEU A 176 -9.53 0.29 16.43
C LEU A 176 -10.78 -0.02 17.27
N MET A 177 -11.16 -1.30 17.35
CA MET A 177 -12.31 -1.76 18.12
C MET A 177 -12.06 -1.69 19.63
N GLU A 178 -10.84 -1.99 20.10
CA GLU A 178 -10.44 -1.83 21.49
C GLU A 178 -10.65 -0.39 21.99
N ASN A 179 -10.20 0.60 21.22
CA ASN A 179 -10.44 2.00 21.56
C ASN A 179 -11.93 2.36 21.49
N ARG A 180 -12.62 1.97 20.41
CA ARG A 180 -14.02 2.36 20.19
C ARG A 180 -15.01 1.80 21.21
N TYR A 181 -14.85 0.53 21.59
CA TYR A 181 -15.84 -0.18 22.41
C TYR A 181 -15.39 -0.44 23.84
N HIS A 182 -14.08 -0.38 24.11
CA HIS A 182 -13.52 -0.62 25.44
C HIS A 182 -12.72 0.55 25.99
N HIS A 183 -12.60 1.66 25.23
CA HIS A 183 -11.81 2.84 25.60
C HIS A 183 -10.35 2.49 25.92
N ILE A 184 -9.83 1.41 25.34
CA ILE A 184 -8.43 1.01 25.44
C ILE A 184 -7.67 1.76 24.35
N PRO A 185 -6.83 2.75 24.68
CA PRO A 185 -6.15 3.55 23.68
C PRO A 185 -5.13 2.71 22.90
N TRP A 186 -4.87 3.11 21.66
CA TRP A 186 -3.94 2.45 20.75
C TRP A 186 -2.59 2.18 21.42
N PRO A 187 -2.02 0.97 21.39
CA PRO A 187 -0.76 0.68 22.06
C PRO A 187 0.35 1.67 21.68
N SER A 188 1.06 2.18 22.68
CA SER A 188 2.10 3.17 22.47
C SER A 188 3.28 2.99 23.42
N THR A 189 4.42 3.55 23.01
CA THR A 189 5.62 3.64 23.83
C THR A 189 6.03 5.10 23.98
N HIS A 190 6.56 5.46 25.14
CA HIS A 190 6.93 6.83 25.48
C HIS A 190 8.43 6.93 25.69
N TYR A 191 9.06 7.94 25.07
CA TYR A 191 10.50 8.16 25.17
C TYR A 191 10.85 9.65 25.26
N PRO A 192 11.99 9.99 25.86
CA PRO A 192 12.58 11.32 25.72
C PRO A 192 12.94 11.62 24.26
N ILE A 193 12.81 12.88 23.83
CA ILE A 193 13.07 13.32 22.46
C ILE A 193 14.51 13.03 21.99
N SER A 194 15.46 12.97 22.92
CA SER A 194 16.85 12.56 22.64
C SER A 194 16.97 11.15 22.07
N GLN A 195 16.00 10.26 22.32
CA GLN A 195 15.97 8.89 21.81
C GLN A 195 15.28 8.75 20.44
N LEU A 196 14.69 9.83 19.91
CA LEU A 196 13.91 9.78 18.67
C LEU A 196 14.70 9.19 17.48
N PRO A 197 15.96 9.59 17.21
CA PRO A 197 16.73 9.00 16.11
C PRO A 197 16.91 7.49 16.26
N ASN A 198 17.21 7.01 17.47
CA ASN A 198 17.45 5.60 17.75
C ASN A 198 16.17 4.76 17.61
N VAL A 199 15.05 5.25 18.14
CA VAL A 199 13.76 4.56 18.05
C VAL A 199 13.28 4.48 16.60
N LEU A 200 13.41 5.57 15.84
CA LEU A 200 13.09 5.57 14.41
C LEU A 200 13.99 4.62 13.63
N LEU A 201 15.30 4.66 13.86
CA LEU A 201 16.27 3.79 13.18
C LEU A 201 15.98 2.30 13.45
N ARG A 202 15.71 1.95 14.71
CA ARG A 202 15.30 0.58 15.08
C ARG A 202 14.03 0.18 14.33
N ARG A 203 12.99 1.01 14.37
CA ARG A 203 11.71 0.73 13.71
C ARG A 203 11.84 0.58 12.20
N ILE A 204 12.62 1.44 11.54
CA ILE A 204 12.90 1.32 10.11
C ILE A 204 13.43 -0.08 9.72
N ASN A 205 14.27 -0.68 10.57
CA ASN A 205 14.91 -1.97 10.29
C ASN A 205 14.09 -3.19 10.78
N GLU A 206 13.09 -3.00 11.66
CA GLU A 206 12.35 -4.10 12.30
C GLU A 206 10.84 -4.11 11.96
N ALA A 207 10.29 -3.03 11.38
CA ALA A 207 8.86 -2.85 11.17
C ALA A 207 8.30 -3.70 10.01
N SER A 208 8.08 -4.99 10.29
CA SER A 208 7.48 -5.92 9.31
C SER A 208 6.09 -5.48 8.81
N GLY A 209 5.28 -4.81 9.63
CA GLY A 209 3.96 -4.31 9.23
C GLY A 209 4.05 -3.22 8.17
N LEU A 210 4.95 -2.25 8.34
CA LEU A 210 5.18 -1.18 7.37
C LEU A 210 5.78 -1.70 6.07
N TYR A 211 6.69 -2.68 6.16
CA TYR A 211 7.28 -3.34 5.00
C TYR A 211 6.22 -4.06 4.15
N GLN A 212 5.31 -4.79 4.80
CA GLN A 212 4.29 -5.59 4.10
C GLN A 212 3.08 -4.75 3.66
N MET A 213 2.66 -3.80 4.49
CA MET A 213 1.52 -2.90 4.23
C MET A 213 1.98 -1.48 3.87
N PHE A 214 3.01 -1.41 3.01
CA PHE A 214 3.56 -0.15 2.51
C PHE A 214 2.45 0.75 1.94
N GLU A 215 2.59 2.05 2.15
CA GLU A 215 1.60 3.08 1.78
C GLU A 215 0.17 2.92 2.33
N ILE A 216 -0.07 1.99 3.27
CA ILE A 216 -1.38 1.71 3.88
C ILE A 216 -1.32 1.82 5.40
N LEU A 217 -0.31 1.24 6.03
CA LEU A 217 -0.05 1.38 7.45
C LEU A 217 1.18 2.26 7.68
N VAL A 218 1.11 3.07 8.73
CA VAL A 218 2.16 4.01 9.11
C VAL A 218 2.46 3.90 10.60
N ASP A 219 3.68 4.23 10.98
CA ASP A 219 3.99 4.52 12.37
C ASP A 219 3.86 6.02 12.61
N VAL A 220 3.28 6.43 13.73
CA VAL A 220 3.03 7.84 14.08
C VAL A 220 3.80 8.21 15.34
N ILE A 221 4.47 9.34 15.30
CA ILE A 221 5.23 9.90 16.41
C ILE A 221 4.57 11.21 16.83
N LEU A 222 3.88 11.19 17.97
CA LEU A 222 3.21 12.34 18.55
C LEU A 222 4.17 13.05 19.51
N LEU A 223 4.45 14.33 19.27
CA LEU A 223 5.28 15.12 20.16
C LEU A 223 4.49 15.56 21.40
N GLY A 224 5.12 15.52 22.57
CA GLY A 224 4.54 16.02 23.81
C GLY A 224 4.32 17.53 23.81
N LEU A 225 3.62 18.05 24.83
CA LEU A 225 3.29 19.48 24.99
C LEU A 225 4.49 20.43 24.96
N ASP A 226 5.64 19.98 25.44
CA ASP A 226 6.90 20.72 25.51
C ASP A 226 7.93 20.26 24.45
N SER A 227 7.52 19.33 23.58
CA SER A 227 8.37 18.63 22.62
C SER A 227 9.64 18.02 23.24
N THR A 228 9.66 17.72 24.53
CA THR A 228 10.80 17.06 25.21
C THR A 228 10.63 15.55 25.27
N THR A 229 9.41 15.06 25.08
CA THR A 229 9.06 13.65 24.99
C THR A 229 8.24 13.41 23.73
N PHE A 230 8.13 12.15 23.34
CA PHE A 230 7.24 11.73 22.28
C PHE A 230 6.58 10.39 22.61
N GLU A 231 5.46 10.15 21.96
CA GLU A 231 4.71 8.90 21.98
C GLU A 231 4.78 8.26 20.59
N TYR A 232 5.08 6.96 20.53
CA TYR A 232 5.23 6.20 19.30
C TYR A 232 4.07 5.19 19.15
N LEU A 233 3.32 5.30 18.05
CA LEU A 233 2.18 4.45 17.72
C LEU A 233 2.53 3.63 16.49
N GLU A 234 2.42 2.32 16.60
CA GLU A 234 2.74 1.42 15.48
C GLU A 234 1.51 1.11 14.63
N GLU A 235 1.69 1.08 13.30
CA GLU A 235 0.78 0.47 12.32
C GLU A 235 -0.65 1.04 12.28
N VAL A 236 -0.75 2.35 12.32
CA VAL A 236 -1.99 3.11 12.16
C VAL A 236 -2.40 3.15 10.68
N PRO A 237 -3.68 3.03 10.32
CA PRO A 237 -4.13 3.24 8.94
C PRO A 237 -3.83 4.66 8.47
N VAL A 238 -3.15 4.79 7.32
CA VAL A 238 -2.78 6.10 6.77
C VAL A 238 -4.00 7.01 6.51
N GLY A 239 -5.14 6.42 6.15
CA GLY A 239 -6.35 7.17 5.88
C GLY A 239 -7.12 7.63 7.13
N THR A 240 -6.72 7.22 8.33
CA THR A 240 -7.32 7.69 9.59
C THR A 240 -6.53 8.82 10.24
N ILE A 241 -5.47 9.31 9.62
CA ILE A 241 -4.63 10.39 10.16
C ILE A 241 -5.42 11.67 10.48
N PRO A 242 -6.40 12.13 9.67
CA PRO A 242 -7.21 13.30 10.03
C PRO A 242 -8.04 13.13 11.30
N THR A 243 -8.46 11.89 11.58
CA THR A 243 -9.27 11.51 12.75
C THR A 243 -8.46 10.66 13.73
N LEU A 244 -7.15 10.91 13.81
CA LEU A 244 -6.21 10.08 14.56
C LEU A 244 -6.58 10.00 16.05
N ALA A 245 -6.92 11.13 16.68
CA ALA A 245 -7.28 11.18 18.09
C ALA A 245 -8.52 10.32 18.40
N GLU A 246 -9.54 10.38 17.53
CA GLU A 246 -10.76 9.59 17.67
C GLU A 246 -10.48 8.08 17.52
N ASN A 247 -9.70 7.70 16.51
CA ASN A 247 -9.43 6.29 16.21
C ASN A 247 -8.45 5.64 17.19
N THR A 248 -7.56 6.42 17.82
CA THR A 248 -6.51 5.89 18.70
C THR A 248 -6.73 6.17 20.18
N GLY A 249 -7.63 7.11 20.54
CA GLY A 249 -7.77 7.56 21.92
C GLY A 249 -6.55 8.34 22.45
N ARG A 250 -5.59 8.68 21.58
CA ARG A 250 -4.37 9.42 21.96
C ARG A 250 -4.57 10.93 21.84
N LYS A 251 -3.94 11.65 22.76
CA LYS A 251 -3.95 13.13 22.77
C LYS A 251 -2.96 13.64 21.74
N ILE A 252 -3.37 14.65 20.99
CA ILE A 252 -2.56 15.24 19.93
C ILE A 252 -2.39 16.71 20.25
N TYR A 253 -1.14 17.13 20.33
CA TYR A 253 -0.77 18.50 20.63
C TYR A 253 -0.30 19.21 19.37
N ASN A 254 -0.42 20.53 19.34
CA ASN A 254 0.04 21.38 18.23
C ASN A 254 1.56 21.62 18.28
N THR A 255 2.32 20.57 18.59
CA THR A 255 3.78 20.60 18.73
C THR A 255 4.49 19.84 17.61
N GLY A 256 3.72 19.26 16.68
CA GLY A 256 4.20 18.54 15.50
C GLY A 256 3.99 17.03 15.59
N VAL A 257 3.93 16.39 14.42
CA VAL A 257 3.78 14.95 14.24
C VAL A 257 4.73 14.46 13.15
N PHE A 258 5.42 13.36 13.42
CA PHE A 258 6.11 12.62 12.38
C PHE A 258 5.31 11.37 11.99
N ILE A 259 5.33 11.05 10.71
CA ILE A 259 4.73 9.83 10.17
C ILE A 259 5.80 9.09 9.40
N LEU A 260 6.11 7.86 9.83
CA LEU A 260 7.01 6.94 9.15
C LEU A 260 6.19 5.98 8.28
N ILE A 261 6.55 5.89 7.00
CA ILE A 261 5.90 5.02 6.03
C ILE A 261 6.96 4.41 5.10
N MET A 262 6.69 3.21 4.59
CA MET A 262 7.48 2.63 3.50
C MET A 262 6.83 2.92 2.16
N GLU A 263 7.61 3.32 1.16
CA GLU A 263 7.13 3.67 -0.18
C GLU A 263 8.03 3.05 -1.27
N TYR A 264 7.45 2.74 -2.43
CA TYR A 264 8.21 2.52 -3.66
C TYR A 264 8.28 3.82 -4.46
N GLY A 265 9.28 3.94 -5.34
CA GLY A 265 9.32 5.02 -6.30
C GLY A 265 8.09 4.99 -7.20
N LYS A 266 7.39 6.12 -7.31
CA LYS A 266 6.10 6.21 -8.02
C LYS A 266 6.09 5.66 -9.45
N ASN A 267 7.22 5.80 -10.14
CA ASN A 267 7.37 5.41 -11.54
C ASN A 267 8.12 4.10 -11.71
N PHE A 268 8.51 3.46 -10.62
CA PHE A 268 9.32 2.25 -10.63
C PHE A 268 8.53 1.06 -11.18
N SER A 269 7.25 0.94 -10.81
CA SER A 269 6.42 -0.20 -11.17
C SER A 269 5.09 0.20 -11.77
N GLY A 270 4.47 -0.73 -12.48
CA GLY A 270 3.20 -0.52 -13.13
C GLY A 270 3.02 -1.47 -14.31
N PRO A 271 1.80 -1.58 -14.86
CA PRO A 271 1.61 -2.27 -16.12
C PRO A 271 2.57 -1.66 -17.15
N GLU A 272 3.25 -2.51 -17.92
CA GLU A 272 4.08 -2.08 -19.05
C GLU A 272 5.36 -1.32 -18.68
N LYS A 273 5.67 -1.20 -17.38
CA LYS A 273 6.93 -0.62 -16.92
C LYS A 273 8.05 -1.66 -17.04
N ASP A 274 9.18 -1.23 -17.62
CA ASP A 274 10.44 -1.97 -17.53
C ASP A 274 11.03 -1.77 -16.14
N VAL A 275 10.79 -2.72 -15.24
CA VAL A 275 11.35 -2.71 -13.88
C VAL A 275 12.83 -3.12 -13.84
N PHE A 276 13.42 -3.51 -14.98
CA PHE A 276 14.80 -3.97 -15.09
C PHE A 276 15.75 -2.97 -15.76
N HIS A 277 15.28 -1.75 -16.02
CA HIS A 277 16.08 -0.70 -16.65
C HIS A 277 17.40 -0.43 -15.91
N TYR A 278 18.41 0.08 -16.64
CA TYR A 278 19.70 0.48 -16.08
C TYR A 278 19.56 1.64 -15.09
N ASN A 279 20.46 1.71 -14.10
CA ASN A 279 20.50 2.78 -13.08
C ASN A 279 19.18 2.97 -12.32
N ARG A 280 18.46 1.88 -12.08
CA ARG A 280 17.21 1.90 -11.29
C ARG A 280 17.43 2.01 -9.79
N ALA A 281 18.65 1.79 -9.31
CA ALA A 281 18.96 1.92 -7.88
C ALA A 281 19.60 3.27 -7.56
N ILE A 282 19.33 3.81 -6.39
CA ILE A 282 19.91 5.04 -5.83
C ILE A 282 20.70 4.68 -4.58
N GLY A 283 22.00 5.00 -4.55
CA GLY A 283 22.84 4.81 -3.36
C GLY A 283 23.17 6.10 -2.59
N GLU A 284 22.94 7.26 -3.20
CA GLU A 284 23.34 8.55 -2.62
C GLU A 284 22.18 9.19 -1.83
N ALA A 285 22.43 9.54 -0.56
CA ALA A 285 21.43 10.16 0.30
C ALA A 285 20.82 11.47 -0.25
N LYS A 286 21.62 12.28 -0.96
CA LYS A 286 21.13 13.53 -1.59
C LYS A 286 20.08 13.29 -2.68
N ALA A 287 20.06 12.09 -3.25
CA ALA A 287 19.14 11.67 -4.31
C ALA A 287 18.04 10.73 -3.79
N ALA A 288 17.93 10.53 -2.47
CA ALA A 288 17.02 9.55 -1.85
C ALA A 288 15.56 9.68 -2.28
N TRP A 289 15.09 10.89 -2.61
CA TRP A 289 13.74 11.15 -3.14
C TRP A 289 13.46 10.51 -4.52
N ARG A 290 14.51 10.00 -5.18
CA ARG A 290 14.44 9.25 -6.44
C ARG A 290 14.51 7.74 -6.24
N SER A 291 14.55 7.26 -4.98
CA SER A 291 14.60 5.82 -4.69
C SER A 291 13.40 5.13 -5.34
N ASN A 292 13.68 3.99 -5.96
CA ASN A 292 12.72 3.19 -6.70
C ASN A 292 12.24 2.01 -5.86
N PHE A 293 13.16 1.32 -5.20
CA PHE A 293 12.85 0.21 -4.31
C PHE A 293 12.19 0.69 -3.02
N LEU A 294 11.66 -0.27 -2.27
CA LEU A 294 10.98 0.01 -1.01
C LEU A 294 11.95 0.70 -0.05
N HIS A 295 11.59 1.88 0.41
CA HIS A 295 12.43 2.67 1.31
C HIS A 295 11.60 3.46 2.32
N PRO A 296 12.19 3.83 3.47
CA PRO A 296 11.52 4.62 4.49
C PRO A 296 11.37 6.08 4.06
N VAL A 297 10.18 6.63 4.27
CA VAL A 297 9.85 8.04 4.08
C VAL A 297 9.25 8.58 5.36
N ILE A 298 9.73 9.73 5.79
CA ILE A 298 9.31 10.38 7.02
C ILE A 298 8.70 11.73 6.67
N TYR A 299 7.42 11.87 6.99
CA TYR A 299 6.65 13.10 6.83
C TYR A 299 6.64 13.83 8.16
N TYR A 300 6.82 15.14 8.14
CA TYR A 300 6.61 15.99 9.30
C TYR A 300 5.52 17.01 9.01
N TYR A 301 4.53 17.06 9.90
CA TYR A 301 3.51 18.11 9.89
C TYR A 301 3.51 18.85 11.22
N ARG A 302 3.36 20.19 11.18
CA ARG A 302 3.11 20.99 12.38
C ARG A 302 1.74 20.71 12.99
N GLN A 303 0.77 20.38 12.13
CA GLN A 303 -0.60 20.02 12.49
C GLN A 303 -1.05 18.84 11.63
N LEU A 304 -1.94 17.99 12.15
CA LEU A 304 -2.45 16.87 11.37
C LEU A 304 -3.11 17.35 10.07
N PRO A 305 -2.91 16.61 8.96
CA PRO A 305 -3.62 16.90 7.73
C PRO A 305 -5.13 16.72 7.90
N SER A 306 -5.92 17.61 7.30
CA SER A 306 -7.38 17.52 7.29
C SER A 306 -7.90 16.47 6.29
N GLU A 307 -9.17 16.06 6.41
CA GLU A 307 -9.81 15.18 5.42
C GLU A 307 -9.77 15.76 4.01
N GLN A 308 -10.00 17.07 3.89
CA GLN A 308 -9.91 17.77 2.61
C GLN A 308 -8.49 17.69 2.02
N GLN A 309 -7.45 17.88 2.82
CA GLN A 309 -6.06 17.74 2.35
C GLN A 309 -5.75 16.31 1.93
N MET A 310 -6.32 15.31 2.62
CA MET A 310 -6.23 13.92 2.18
C MET A 310 -6.87 13.76 0.80
N ASP A 311 -8.08 14.27 0.56
CA ASP A 311 -8.77 14.11 -0.72
C ASP A 311 -8.06 14.79 -1.90
N PHE A 312 -7.44 15.96 -1.66
CA PHE A 312 -6.70 16.73 -2.66
C PHE A 312 -5.19 16.45 -2.70
N ARG A 313 -4.71 15.41 -2.01
CA ARG A 313 -3.28 15.07 -2.03
C ARG A 313 -2.79 14.74 -3.44
N PRO A 314 -1.50 14.97 -3.75
CA PRO A 314 -0.96 14.67 -5.08
C PRO A 314 -1.25 13.23 -5.51
N HIS A 315 -1.53 13.03 -6.80
CA HIS A 315 -1.80 11.71 -7.32
C HIS A 315 -0.65 10.74 -7.01
N GLY A 316 -0.99 9.57 -6.47
CA GLY A 316 -0.05 8.55 -6.04
C GLY A 316 0.64 8.82 -4.70
N TRP A 317 0.31 9.90 -3.96
CA TRP A 317 0.83 10.11 -2.61
C TRP A 317 -0.06 9.42 -1.57
N PRO A 318 0.52 8.75 -0.55
CA PRO A 318 -0.24 8.20 0.56
C PRO A 318 -0.77 9.30 1.48
N LEU A 319 -0.05 10.42 1.59
CA LEU A 319 -0.34 11.54 2.47
C LEU A 319 -0.27 12.89 1.72
N PRO A 320 -0.84 13.98 2.25
CA PRO A 320 -0.76 15.30 1.63
C PRO A 320 0.66 15.85 1.71
N ARG A 321 0.96 16.93 0.99
CA ARG A 321 2.29 17.55 1.05
C ARG A 321 2.61 17.98 2.50
N PRO A 322 3.69 17.48 3.11
CA PRO A 322 4.08 17.85 4.47
C PRO A 322 4.85 19.17 4.51
N ASP A 323 5.07 19.68 5.73
CA ASP A 323 5.97 20.82 5.97
C ASP A 323 7.41 20.45 5.61
N TYR A 324 7.84 19.25 6.05
CA TYR A 324 9.12 18.66 5.66
C TYR A 324 8.96 17.18 5.35
N ILE A 325 9.76 16.68 4.41
CA ILE A 325 9.81 15.26 4.03
C ILE A 325 11.26 14.79 3.97
N HIS A 326 11.50 13.58 4.43
CA HIS A 326 12.79 12.92 4.31
C HIS A 326 12.63 11.52 3.76
N HIS A 327 13.27 11.27 2.62
CA HIS A 327 13.47 9.92 2.12
C HIS A 327 14.80 9.42 2.69
N VAL A 328 14.76 8.30 3.40
CA VAL A 328 15.96 7.52 3.67
C VAL A 328 16.27 6.76 2.38
N VAL A 329 17.50 6.84 1.89
CA VAL A 329 17.87 6.18 0.62
C VAL A 329 17.66 4.66 0.74
N GLU A 330 17.19 4.04 -0.35
CA GLU A 330 17.06 2.59 -0.44
C GLU A 330 18.37 1.86 -0.17
N ASP A 331 18.28 0.67 0.41
CA ASP A 331 19.43 -0.16 0.75
C ASP A 331 19.23 -1.59 0.23
N PHE A 332 20.26 -2.14 -0.42
CA PHE A 332 20.20 -3.45 -1.06
C PHE A 332 19.98 -4.59 -0.07
N LEU A 333 20.51 -4.47 1.15
CA LEU A 333 20.37 -5.46 2.22
C LEU A 333 19.17 -5.17 3.11
N THR A 334 18.36 -4.16 2.78
CA THR A 334 17.29 -3.62 3.64
C THR A 334 17.79 -3.27 5.04
N HIS A 335 19.02 -2.73 5.10
CA HIS A 335 19.71 -2.37 6.35
C HIS A 335 20.06 -0.88 6.39
N TRP A 336 19.18 -0.09 6.98
CA TRP A 336 19.28 1.37 6.98
C TRP A 336 20.15 1.92 8.12
N THR A 337 21.36 1.41 8.32
CA THR A 337 22.25 1.80 9.43
C THR A 337 23.55 2.47 9.01
N GLY A 338 23.78 2.60 7.70
CA GLY A 338 24.86 3.42 7.13
C GLY A 338 25.00 4.81 7.80
N PRO A 339 26.17 5.13 8.40
CA PRO A 339 26.35 6.37 9.16
C PRO A 339 26.12 7.63 8.32
N ASN A 340 26.64 7.66 7.09
CA ASN A 340 26.57 8.81 6.20
C ASN A 340 25.32 8.81 5.31
N SER A 341 24.85 7.63 4.90
CA SER A 341 23.73 7.51 3.97
C SER A 341 22.36 7.55 4.67
N HIS A 342 22.28 7.07 5.91
CA HIS A 342 21.01 6.89 6.63
C HIS A 342 20.97 7.71 7.92
N ILE A 343 21.91 7.47 8.85
CA ILE A 343 21.84 8.02 10.22
C ILE A 343 22.05 9.53 10.23
N LEU A 344 23.12 10.03 9.59
CA LEU A 344 23.43 11.46 9.57
C LEU A 344 22.32 12.29 8.90
N PRO A 345 21.83 11.97 7.69
CA PRO A 345 20.73 12.70 7.05
C PRO A 345 19.44 12.66 7.87
N LEU A 346 19.09 11.49 8.42
CA LEU A 346 17.93 11.34 9.28
C LEU A 346 18.01 12.25 10.50
N ARG A 347 19.13 12.21 11.24
CA ARG A 347 19.33 13.08 12.40
C ARG A 347 19.21 14.56 12.01
N ARG A 348 19.86 14.98 10.91
CA ARG A 348 19.80 16.38 10.46
C ARG A 348 18.38 16.82 10.09
N PHE A 349 17.62 15.95 9.45
CA PHE A 349 16.20 16.21 9.18
C PHE A 349 15.40 16.39 10.48
N LEU A 350 15.57 15.51 11.46
CA LEU A 350 14.88 15.59 12.75
C LEU A 350 15.26 16.86 13.52
N GLU A 351 16.55 17.20 13.56
CA GLU A 351 17.06 18.44 14.18
C GLU A 351 16.47 19.68 13.51
N ASN A 352 16.34 19.68 12.18
CA ASN A 352 15.71 20.78 11.43
C ASN A 352 14.20 20.90 11.72
N CYS A 353 13.49 19.79 11.88
CA CYS A 353 12.07 19.82 12.22
C CYS A 353 11.83 20.31 13.66
N LEU A 354 12.68 19.88 14.60
CA LEU A 354 12.52 20.15 16.03
C LEU A 354 13.24 21.40 16.53
N GLN A 355 14.18 21.96 15.75
CA GLN A 355 15.08 23.04 16.15
C GLN A 355 15.85 22.71 17.45
N LYS A 356 16.25 21.44 17.60
CA LYS A 356 16.98 20.91 18.77
C LYS A 356 18.19 20.09 18.30
N ASP A 357 19.28 20.13 19.04
CA ASP A 357 20.43 19.25 18.83
C ASP A 357 20.14 17.86 19.39
N LEU A 358 20.14 16.83 18.53
CA LEU A 358 19.82 15.45 18.90
C LEU A 358 21.07 14.56 18.94
N ARG A 359 22.28 15.14 18.95
CA ARG A 359 23.50 14.37 19.12
C ARG A 359 23.54 13.69 20.49
N ALA A 360 24.07 12.47 20.51
CA ALA A 360 24.51 11.82 21.73
C ALA A 360 25.90 12.36 22.10
N PHE A 361 26.12 12.56 23.40
CA PHE A 361 27.37 13.04 23.95
C PHE A 361 27.86 12.10 25.04
N TYR A 362 29.18 11.96 25.18
CA TYR A 362 29.76 11.26 26.33
C TYR A 362 29.59 12.10 27.61
N SER A 363 29.65 11.43 28.76
CA SER A 363 29.40 12.07 30.07
C SER A 363 30.41 13.17 30.40
N ASP A 364 31.66 13.03 29.97
CA ASP A 364 32.73 14.02 30.10
C ASP A 364 32.41 15.33 29.35
N HIS A 365 31.90 15.23 28.11
CA HIS A 365 31.46 16.37 27.32
C HIS A 365 30.27 17.07 27.99
N CYS A 366 29.28 16.30 28.46
CA CYS A 366 28.14 16.86 29.19
C CYS A 366 28.57 17.57 30.48
N PHE A 367 29.55 17.01 31.21
CA PHE A 367 30.14 17.65 32.37
C PHE A 367 30.80 18.98 32.00
N VAL A 368 31.68 19.00 31.00
CA VAL A 368 32.32 20.24 30.52
C VAL A 368 31.27 21.27 30.08
N PHE A 369 30.25 20.87 29.32
CA PHE A 369 29.17 21.78 28.91
C PHE A 369 28.40 22.35 30.11
N SER A 370 28.16 21.56 31.16
CA SER A 370 27.43 22.01 32.35
C SER A 370 28.16 23.11 33.13
N LEU A 371 29.49 23.18 33.00
CA LEU A 371 30.33 24.20 33.64
C LEU A 371 30.54 25.43 32.75
N THR A 372 30.58 25.23 31.43
CA THR A 372 30.99 26.24 30.45
C THR A 372 29.84 26.93 29.72
N HIS A 373 28.66 26.30 29.62
CA HIS A 373 27.53 26.79 28.85
C HIS A 373 26.31 27.07 29.74
N GLN A 374 25.52 28.08 29.36
CA GLN A 374 24.28 28.41 30.07
C GLN A 374 23.13 27.44 29.74
N THR A 375 23.12 26.92 28.52
CA THR A 375 22.12 25.98 28.01
C THR A 375 22.80 24.68 27.60
N LEU A 376 22.31 23.56 28.13
CA LEU A 376 22.87 22.24 27.83
C LEU A 376 22.18 21.60 26.63
N PRO A 377 22.88 20.76 25.84
CA PRO A 377 22.22 19.91 24.84
C PRO A 377 21.13 19.04 25.50
N ILE A 378 20.03 18.78 24.78
CA ILE A 378 18.87 18.05 25.33
C ILE A 378 19.27 16.66 25.83
N PHE A 379 20.20 15.99 25.14
CA PHE A 379 20.76 14.71 25.58
C PHE A 379 21.40 14.81 26.97
N CYS A 380 22.25 15.82 27.22
CA CYS A 380 22.86 16.01 28.54
C CYS A 380 21.83 16.33 29.63
N GLN A 381 20.77 17.06 29.29
CA GLN A 381 19.68 17.35 30.22
C GLN A 381 18.88 16.08 30.59
N GLN A 382 18.55 15.26 29.60
CA GLN A 382 17.68 14.09 29.76
C GLN A 382 18.42 12.83 30.21
N VAL A 383 19.72 12.71 29.94
CA VAL A 383 20.50 11.50 30.24
C VAL A 383 21.51 11.76 31.36
N TYR A 384 22.38 12.76 31.20
CA TYR A 384 23.46 13.01 32.17
C TYR A 384 22.94 13.58 33.50
N LEU A 385 22.10 14.63 33.44
CA LEU A 385 21.59 15.27 34.67
C LEU A 385 20.54 14.43 35.41
N GLN A 386 19.78 13.59 34.70
CA GLN A 386 18.81 12.69 35.33
C GLN A 386 19.49 11.50 36.05
N ASN A 387 20.79 11.27 35.83
CA ASN A 387 21.63 10.29 36.54
C ASN A 387 22.72 10.94 37.42
N GLN A 388 22.35 11.99 38.17
CA GLN A 388 23.18 12.67 39.19
C GLN A 388 24.41 13.46 38.68
N GLY A 389 24.41 13.88 37.42
CA GLY A 389 25.44 14.78 36.89
C GLY A 389 25.51 16.12 37.65
N LEU A 390 26.72 16.70 37.75
CA LEU A 390 26.92 17.98 38.42
C LEU A 390 26.39 19.11 37.54
N LYS A 391 25.57 20.00 38.12
CA LYS A 391 25.11 21.23 37.48
C LYS A 391 25.62 22.43 38.28
N ARG A 392 26.22 23.41 37.60
CA ARG A 392 26.59 24.69 38.22
C ARG A 392 25.32 25.34 38.80
N LYS A 393 25.25 25.48 40.13
CA LYS A 393 24.25 26.34 40.78
C LYS A 393 24.54 27.78 40.35
N ARG A 394 23.53 28.47 39.82
CA ARG A 394 23.59 29.92 39.63
C ARG A 394 23.48 30.60 40.97
#